data_AF-A0A533X555-F1
#
_entry.id   AF-A0A533X555-F1
#
_cell.length_a   1.000
_cell.length_b   1.000
_cell.length_c   1.000
_cell.angle_alpha   90.00
_cell.angle_beta   90.00
_cell.angle_gamma   90.00
#
_symmetry.space_group_name_H-M   'P 1'
#
loop_
_entity.id
_entity.type
_entity.pdbx_description
1 polymer ?
#
loop_
_entity_poly.entity_id
_entity_poly.type
_entity_poly.pdbx_seq_one_letter_code
_entity_poly.pdbx_strand_id
1 'polypeptide(L)'
;MWTPQLNAVLGSLVVTIGCWLIWGEMPLALSVVVCLCTAAFLTWQGSSIAIVWAWATLLLGVESLAWPIVTMARVRMATEEPSEQQMGQILTAVLFGLFSSIFWLTFAYGIFKWVWRKEAEVAASASNEELGRQIGQKPR
;
A
#
# COMPACT_ATOMS: atom_id res chain seq x y z
N MET A 1 -0.72 -17.92 -15.71
CA MET A 1 -1.08 -16.48 -15.78
C MET A 1 -2.02 -16.01 -14.65
N TRP A 2 -2.52 -16.89 -13.77
CA TRP A 2 -3.49 -16.55 -12.70
C TRP A 2 -2.88 -15.97 -11.39
N THR A 3 -1.59 -16.16 -11.17
CA THR A 3 -0.92 -15.86 -9.89
C THR A 3 -0.94 -14.39 -9.47
N PRO A 4 -0.66 -13.39 -10.34
CA PRO A 4 -0.68 -11.98 -9.93
C PRO A 4 -2.10 -11.44 -9.72
N GLN A 5 -3.09 -11.90 -10.51
CA GLN A 5 -4.49 -11.50 -10.36
C GLN A 5 -5.07 -11.99 -9.02
N LEU A 6 -4.77 -13.24 -8.64
CA LEU A 6 -5.17 -13.77 -7.34
C LEU A 6 -4.56 -12.95 -6.18
N ASN A 7 -3.29 -12.55 -6.30
CA ASN A 7 -2.64 -11.72 -5.29
C ASN A 7 -3.22 -10.30 -5.23
N ALA A 8 -3.68 -9.75 -6.35
CA ALA A 8 -4.35 -8.45 -6.37
C ALA A 8 -5.69 -8.50 -5.62
N VAL A 9 -6.46 -9.59 -5.78
CA VAL A 9 -7.70 -9.83 -5.02
C VAL A 9 -7.40 -10.02 -3.52
N LEU A 10 -6.35 -10.76 -3.17
CA LEU A 10 -5.94 -10.92 -1.77
C LEU A 10 -5.48 -9.57 -1.17
N GLY A 11 -4.68 -8.81 -1.90
CA GLY A 11 -4.24 -7.48 -1.49
C GLY A 11 -5.42 -6.51 -1.31
N SER A 12 -6.40 -6.53 -2.22
CA SER A 12 -7.59 -5.68 -2.08
C SER A 12 -8.46 -6.07 -0.90
N LEU A 13 -8.59 -7.37 -0.62
CA LEU A 13 -9.27 -7.85 0.59
C LEU A 13 -8.56 -7.37 1.85
N VAL A 14 -7.23 -7.48 1.91
CA VAL A 14 -6.45 -7.02 3.07
C VAL A 14 -6.64 -5.52 3.33
N VAL A 15 -6.53 -4.69 2.29
CA VAL A 15 -6.76 -3.24 2.40
C VAL A 15 -8.20 -2.95 2.81
N THR A 16 -9.19 -3.61 2.20
CA THR A 16 -10.61 -3.39 2.53
C THR A 16 -10.94 -3.80 3.97
N ILE A 17 -10.38 -4.92 4.44
CA ILE A 17 -10.56 -5.39 5.82
C ILE A 17 -9.93 -4.40 6.80
N GLY A 18 -8.72 -3.89 6.49
CA GLY A 18 -8.11 -2.79 7.25
C GLY A 18 -9.08 -1.61 7.36
N CYS A 19 -9.62 -1.17 6.22
CA CYS A 19 -10.45 0.03 6.15
C CYS A 19 -11.75 -0.15 6.92
N TRP A 20 -12.33 -1.35 6.82
CA TRP A 20 -13.53 -1.72 7.53
C TRP A 20 -13.31 -1.76 9.06
N LEU A 21 -12.22 -2.37 9.54
CA LEU A 21 -11.89 -2.41 10.97
C LEU A 21 -11.66 -1.02 11.56
N ILE A 22 -11.07 -0.12 10.78
CA ILE A 22 -10.77 1.26 11.19
C ILE A 22 -12.03 2.12 11.27
N TRP A 23 -12.97 1.97 10.32
CA TRP A 23 -14.20 2.77 10.30
C TRP A 23 -15.36 2.16 11.09
N GLY A 24 -15.31 0.87 11.44
CA GLY A 24 -16.27 0.17 12.30
C GLY A 24 -17.64 -0.08 11.65
N GLU A 25 -18.26 0.96 11.11
CA GLU A 25 -19.63 0.96 10.53
C GLU A 25 -19.65 1.42 9.07
N MET A 26 -18.73 0.93 8.23
CA MET A 26 -18.87 1.14 6.79
C MET A 26 -20.11 0.40 6.27
N PRO A 27 -20.99 1.07 5.49
CA PRO A 27 -22.01 0.39 4.73
C PRO A 27 -21.38 -0.66 3.81
N LEU A 28 -21.96 -1.87 3.75
CA LEU A 28 -21.43 -2.97 2.94
C LEU A 28 -21.20 -2.54 1.48
N ALA A 29 -22.09 -1.74 0.91
CA ALA A 29 -21.95 -1.21 -0.44
C ALA A 29 -20.66 -0.39 -0.61
N LEU A 30 -20.30 0.43 0.38
CA LEU A 30 -19.09 1.25 0.35
C LEU A 30 -17.83 0.39 0.50
N SER A 31 -17.88 -0.63 1.36
CA SER A 31 -16.80 -1.63 1.48
C SER A 31 -16.58 -2.41 0.17
N VAL A 32 -17.66 -2.79 -0.53
CA VAL A 32 -17.57 -3.46 -1.84
C VAL A 32 -16.96 -2.53 -2.88
N VAL A 33 -17.38 -1.25 -2.91
CA VAL A 33 -16.79 -0.25 -3.82
C VAL A 33 -15.29 -0.08 -3.56
N VAL A 34 -14.88 0.08 -2.30
CA VAL A 34 -13.46 0.19 -1.93
C VAL A 34 -12.67 -1.06 -2.34
N CYS A 35 -13.24 -2.24 -2.13
CA CYS A 35 -12.62 -3.50 -2.56
C CYS A 35 -12.43 -3.56 -4.07
N LEU A 36 -13.47 -3.23 -4.85
CA LEU A 36 -13.40 -3.25 -6.31
C LEU A 36 -12.45 -2.19 -6.86
N CYS A 37 -12.47 -0.96 -6.32
CA CYS A 37 -11.56 0.10 -6.70
C CYS A 37 -10.10 -0.28 -6.40
N THR A 38 -9.85 -0.86 -5.23
CA THR A 38 -8.51 -1.31 -4.83
C THR A 38 -8.05 -2.49 -5.67
N ALA A 39 -8.92 -3.46 -5.96
CA ALA A 39 -8.62 -4.57 -6.84
C ALA A 39 -8.30 -4.10 -8.26
N ALA A 40 -9.09 -3.17 -8.81
CA ALA A 40 -8.83 -2.55 -10.11
C ALA A 40 -7.49 -1.81 -10.12
N PHE A 41 -7.18 -1.03 -9.08
CA PHE A 41 -5.91 -0.34 -8.95
C PHE A 41 -4.71 -1.31 -8.87
N LEU A 42 -4.80 -2.35 -8.03
CA LEU A 42 -3.73 -3.34 -7.85
C LEU A 42 -3.54 -4.22 -9.09
N THR A 43 -4.61 -4.54 -9.81
CA THR A 43 -4.52 -5.28 -11.08
C THR A 43 -3.95 -4.42 -12.20
N TRP A 44 -4.24 -3.12 -12.23
CA TRP A 44 -3.66 -2.19 -13.19
C TRP A 44 -2.17 -1.97 -12.95
N GLN A 45 -1.76 -1.81 -11.69
CA GLN A 45 -0.37 -1.54 -11.32
C GLN A 45 0.49 -2.80 -11.19
N GLY A 46 -0.15 -3.96 -11.06
CA GLY A 46 0.47 -5.23 -10.68
C GLY A 46 1.07 -6.01 -11.84
N SER A 47 2.25 -5.64 -12.35
CA SER A 47 2.97 -6.50 -13.30
C SER A 47 3.58 -7.75 -12.64
N SER A 48 3.79 -7.70 -11.32
CA SER A 48 4.39 -8.79 -10.52
C SER A 48 3.76 -8.88 -9.11
N ILE A 49 3.92 -10.04 -8.46
CA ILE A 49 3.39 -10.27 -7.09
C ILE A 49 4.00 -9.27 -6.10
N ALA A 50 5.29 -8.97 -6.22
CA ALA A 50 5.97 -8.06 -5.32
C ALA A 50 5.43 -6.63 -5.42
N ILE A 51 5.17 -6.13 -6.64
CA ILE A 51 4.65 -4.78 -6.81
C ILE A 51 3.21 -4.66 -6.28
N VAL A 52 2.39 -5.71 -6.42
CA VAL A 52 1.03 -5.76 -5.85
C VAL A 52 1.08 -5.60 -4.33
N TRP A 53 1.96 -6.35 -3.67
CA TRP A 53 2.11 -6.26 -2.21
C TRP A 53 2.78 -4.96 -1.76
N ALA A 54 3.68 -4.38 -2.55
CA ALA A 54 4.24 -3.05 -2.28
C ALA A 54 3.13 -1.99 -2.23
N TRP A 55 2.22 -2.00 -3.21
CA TRP A 55 1.08 -1.09 -3.22
C TRP A 55 0.06 -1.39 -2.12
N ALA A 56 -0.27 -2.66 -1.87
CA ALA A 56 -1.21 -3.04 -0.81
C ALA A 56 -0.71 -2.59 0.57
N THR A 57 0.57 -2.78 0.86
CA THR A 57 1.18 -2.37 2.13
C THR A 57 1.34 -0.85 2.22
N LEU A 58 1.61 -0.16 1.11
CA LEU A 58 1.58 1.29 1.07
C LEU A 58 0.19 1.84 1.43
N LEU A 59 -0.87 1.27 0.84
CA LEU A 59 -2.26 1.64 1.11
C LEU A 59 -2.61 1.41 2.58
N LEU A 60 -2.26 0.25 3.15
CA LEU A 60 -2.43 -0.02 4.59
C LEU A 60 -1.71 1.00 5.48
N GLY A 61 -0.50 1.41 5.09
CA GLY A 61 0.26 2.42 5.81
C GLY A 61 -0.42 3.79 5.79
N VAL A 62 -0.89 4.23 4.63
CA VAL A 62 -1.64 5.49 4.47
C VAL A 62 -2.95 5.45 5.25
N GLU A 63 -3.67 4.35 5.16
CA GLU A 63 -4.94 4.15 5.84
C GLU A 63 -4.78 4.14 7.38
N SER A 64 -3.72 3.49 7.89
CA SER A 64 -3.37 3.52 9.31
C SER A 64 -3.08 4.95 9.80
N LEU A 65 -2.47 5.79 8.96
CA LEU A 65 -2.21 7.21 9.24
C LEU A 65 -3.50 8.05 9.19
N ALA A 66 -4.45 7.70 8.33
CA ALA A 66 -5.72 8.41 8.23
C ALA A 66 -6.57 8.27 9.50
N TRP A 67 -6.47 7.14 10.21
CA TRP A 67 -7.27 6.90 11.41
C TRP A 67 -7.10 7.92 12.55
N PRO A 68 -5.89 8.24 13.03
CA PRO A 68 -5.71 9.28 14.04
C PRO A 68 -6.18 10.66 13.57
N ILE A 69 -5.98 11.00 12.30
CA ILE A 69 -6.44 12.27 11.71
C ILE A 69 -7.96 12.35 11.76
N VAL A 70 -8.66 11.31 11.31
CA VAL A 70 -10.12 11.24 11.34
C VAL A 70 -10.64 11.26 12.78
N THR A 71 -9.99 10.54 13.70
CA THR A 71 -10.36 10.54 15.11
C THR A 71 -10.27 11.93 15.72
N MET A 72 -9.17 12.65 15.49
CA MET A 72 -9.02 14.03 15.96
C MET A 72 -10.07 14.97 15.34
N ALA A 73 -10.33 14.83 14.03
CA ALA A 73 -11.35 15.62 13.35
C ALA A 73 -12.75 15.37 13.93
N ARG A 74 -13.11 14.10 14.20
CA ARG A 74 -14.40 13.74 14.82
C ARG A 74 -14.55 14.35 16.21
N VAL A 75 -13.51 14.26 17.04
CA VAL A 75 -13.55 14.84 18.40
C VAL A 75 -13.69 16.36 18.34
N ARG A 76 -12.93 17.03 17.46
CA ARG A 76 -12.99 18.49 17.30
C ARG A 76 -14.31 19.01 16.77
N MET A 77 -15.01 18.23 15.95
CA MET A 77 -16.36 18.58 15.47
C MET A 77 -17.44 18.35 16.54
N ALA A 78 -17.18 17.50 17.53
CA ALA A 78 -18.13 17.14 18.57
C ALA A 78 -18.09 18.08 19.77
N THR A 79 -16.90 18.54 20.19
CA THR A 79 -16.73 19.37 21.39
C THR A 79 -15.55 20.36 21.24
N GLU A 80 -15.64 21.54 21.89
CA GLU A 80 -14.53 22.51 21.96
C GLU A 80 -13.38 22.00 22.84
N GLU A 81 -13.70 21.33 23.95
CA GLU A 81 -12.74 20.66 24.82
C GLU A 81 -12.98 19.13 24.81
N PRO A 82 -11.95 18.31 24.55
CA PRO A 82 -12.09 16.86 24.57
C PRO A 82 -12.19 16.35 26.02
N SER A 83 -13.16 15.47 26.28
CA SER A 83 -13.26 14.76 27.56
C SER A 83 -12.10 13.78 27.75
N GLU A 84 -11.82 13.33 28.98
CA GLU A 84 -10.77 12.33 29.26
C GLU A 84 -10.92 11.07 28.40
N GLN A 85 -12.16 10.64 28.16
CA GLN A 85 -12.45 9.46 27.36
C GLN A 85 -12.12 9.66 25.87
N GLN A 86 -12.43 10.84 25.32
CA GLN A 86 -12.07 11.21 23.94
C GLN A 86 -10.57 11.41 23.79
N MET A 87 -9.91 11.96 24.81
CA MET A 87 -8.46 12.13 24.84
C MET A 87 -7.76 10.76 24.84
N GLY A 88 -8.27 9.79 25.62
CA GLY A 88 -7.84 8.40 25.58
C GLY A 88 -7.99 7.77 24.19
N GLN A 89 -9.15 7.98 23.53
CA GLN A 89 -9.39 7.50 22.16
C GLN A 89 -8.41 8.10 21.14
N ILE A 90 -8.13 9.41 21.22
CA ILE A 90 -7.14 10.06 20.35
C ILE A 90 -5.76 9.45 20.57
N LEU A 91 -5.34 9.26 21.84
CA LEU A 91 -4.03 8.68 22.16
C LEU A 91 -3.92 7.25 21.61
N THR A 92 -4.93 6.41 21.82
CA THR A 92 -5.00 5.07 21.26
C THR A 92 -4.93 5.11 19.73
N ALA A 93 -5.68 6.02 19.11
CA ALA A 93 -5.69 6.17 17.65
C ALA A 93 -4.34 6.56 17.08
N VAL A 94 -3.65 7.49 17.75
CA VAL A 94 -2.31 7.92 17.38
C VAL A 94 -1.31 6.79 17.58
N LEU A 95 -1.31 6.12 18.74
CA LEU A 95 -0.35 5.06 19.04
C LEU A 95 -0.44 3.93 18.03
N PHE A 96 -1.63 3.36 17.83
CA PHE A 96 -1.80 2.24 16.91
C PHE A 96 -1.74 2.67 15.44
N GLY A 97 -2.36 3.79 15.08
CA GLY A 97 -2.38 4.29 13.70
C GLY A 97 -1.00 4.72 13.21
N LEU A 98 -0.26 5.50 14.00
CA LEU A 98 1.08 5.96 13.64
C LEU A 98 2.08 4.81 13.63
N PHE A 99 2.06 3.94 14.65
CA PHE A 99 2.96 2.78 14.72
C PHE A 99 2.73 1.83 13.54
N SER A 100 1.47 1.45 13.30
CA SER A 100 1.09 0.61 12.15
C SER A 100 1.49 1.27 10.83
N SER A 101 1.27 2.58 10.70
CA SER A 101 1.64 3.30 9.48
C SER A 101 3.14 3.25 9.21
N ILE A 102 3.98 3.58 10.19
CA ILE A 102 5.43 3.55 10.03
C ILE A 102 5.89 2.14 9.63
N PHE A 103 5.35 1.11 10.28
CA PHE A 103 5.65 -0.29 9.95
C PHE A 103 5.32 -0.61 8.48
N TRP A 104 4.09 -0.34 8.05
CA TRP A 104 3.63 -0.67 6.70
C TRP A 104 4.31 0.17 5.61
N LEU A 105 4.53 1.47 5.85
CA LEU A 105 5.25 2.34 4.91
C LEU A 105 6.71 1.91 4.74
N THR A 106 7.38 1.54 5.83
CA THR A 106 8.76 1.04 5.79
C THR A 106 8.83 -0.28 5.02
N PHE A 107 7.88 -1.18 5.27
CA PHE A 107 7.79 -2.45 4.57
C PHE A 107 7.52 -2.27 3.07
N ALA A 108 6.57 -1.40 2.71
CA ALA A 108 6.27 -1.04 1.32
C ALA A 108 7.51 -0.48 0.61
N TYR A 109 8.20 0.47 1.24
CA TYR A 109 9.43 1.05 0.72
C TYR A 109 10.52 -0.02 0.48
N GLY A 110 10.68 -0.96 1.41
CA GLY A 110 11.60 -2.08 1.27
C GLY A 110 11.32 -2.92 0.03
N ILE A 111 10.06 -3.24 -0.23
CA ILE A 111 9.64 -4.00 -1.42
C ILE A 111 9.87 -3.19 -2.69
N PHE A 112 9.45 -1.92 -2.75
CA PHE A 112 9.69 -1.06 -3.91
C PHE A 112 11.18 -0.95 -4.26
N LYS A 113 12.02 -0.70 -3.25
CA LYS A 113 13.47 -0.63 -3.41
C LYS A 113 14.05 -1.92 -3.98
N TRP A 114 13.54 -3.08 -3.56
CA TRP A 114 13.95 -4.37 -4.09
C TRP A 114 13.49 -4.59 -5.54
N VAL A 115 12.24 -4.24 -5.87
CA VAL A 115 11.71 -4.35 -7.23
C VAL A 115 12.52 -3.49 -8.20
N TRP A 116 12.74 -2.22 -7.88
CA TRP A 116 13.50 -1.31 -8.75
C TRP A 116 14.96 -1.73 -8.91
N ARG A 117 15.59 -2.28 -7.87
CA ARG A 117 16.94 -2.84 -7.98
C ARG A 117 16.99 -3.96 -9.00
N LYS A 118 16.04 -4.90 -8.95
CA LYS A 118 15.98 -6.00 -9.91
C LYS A 118 15.75 -5.52 -11.33
N GLU A 119 14.86 -4.55 -11.52
CA GLU A 119 14.61 -3.97 -12.84
C GLU A 119 15.88 -3.29 -13.41
N ALA A 120 16.63 -2.58 -12.57
CA ALA A 120 17.89 -1.96 -12.96
C ALA A 120 18.97 -2.99 -13.32
N GLU A 121 19.10 -4.09 -12.57
CA GLU A 121 20.06 -5.17 -12.84
C GLU A 121 19.75 -5.88 -14.18
N VAL A 122 18.46 -6.13 -14.46
CA VAL A 122 18.02 -6.70 -15.74
C VAL A 122 18.33 -5.76 -16.90
N ALA A 123 18.02 -4.47 -16.75
CA ALA A 123 18.32 -3.46 -17.79
C ALA A 123 19.82 -3.33 -18.07
N ALA A 124 20.66 -3.34 -17.04
CA ALA A 124 22.12 -3.30 -17.18
C ALA A 124 22.67 -4.54 -17.89
N SER A 125 22.13 -5.71 -17.56
CA SER A 125 22.53 -6.99 -18.19
C SER A 125 22.19 -7.01 -19.69
N ALA A 126 20.97 -6.58 -20.04
CA ALA A 126 20.54 -6.47 -21.44
C ALA A 126 21.39 -5.47 -22.24
N SER A 127 21.76 -4.34 -21.63
CA SER A 127 22.65 -3.35 -22.25
C SER A 127 24.05 -3.91 -22.52
N ASN A 128 24.60 -4.70 -21.59
CA ASN A 128 25.92 -5.32 -21.77
C ASN A 128 25.91 -6.40 -22.86
N GLU A 129 24.83 -7.17 -22.96
CA GLU A 129 24.65 -8.17 -24.01
C GLU A 129 24.56 -7.53 -25.40
N GLU A 130 23.76 -6.46 -25.54
CA GLU A 130 23.62 -5.71 -26.79
C GLU A 130 24.96 -5.07 -27.21
N LEU A 131 25.70 -4.48 -26.27
CA LEU A 131 27.04 -3.93 -26.53
C LEU A 131 28.01 -5.01 -27.03
N GLY A 132 28.03 -6.18 -26.39
CA GLY A 132 28.84 -7.31 -26.82
C GLY A 132 28.49 -7.77 -28.24
N ARG A 133 27.21 -7.77 -28.57
CA ARG A 133 26.68 -8.11 -29.91
C ARG A 133 27.16 -7.13 -30.98
N GLN A 134 27.12 -5.83 -30.70
CA GLN A 134 27.56 -4.78 -31.62
C GLN A 134 29.08 -4.79 -31.85
N ILE A 135 29.87 -5.07 -30.80
CA ILE A 135 31.33 -5.22 -30.93
C ILE A 135 31.66 -6.45 -31.77
N GLY A 136 30.93 -7.56 -31.62
CA GLY A 136 31.13 -8.78 -32.40
C GLY A 136 30.70 -8.69 -33.87
N GLN A 137 29.81 -7.76 -34.23
CA GLN A 137 29.33 -7.57 -35.60
C GLN A 137 30.13 -6.55 -36.42
N LYS A 138 31.05 -5.79 -35.82
CA LYS A 138 31.85 -4.80 -36.56
C LYS A 138 32.90 -5.53 -37.42
N PRO A 139 32.82 -5.50 -38.77
CA PRO A 139 33.89 -6.08 -39.60
C PRO A 139 35.17 -5.28 -39.36
N ARG A 140 36.29 -6.02 -39.21
CA ARG A 140 37.63 -5.46 -39.03
C ARG A 140 38.04 -4.56 -40.19
#